data_AF-A0A382IC97-F1
#
_entry.id   AF-A0A382IC97-F1
#
_cell.length_a   1.000
_cell.length_b   1.000
_cell.length_c   1.000
_cell.angle_alpha   90.00
_cell.angle_beta   90.00
_cell.angle_gamma   90.00
#
_symmetry.space_group_name_H-M   'P 1'
#
loop_
_entity.id
_entity.type
_entity.pdbx_description
1 polymer ?
#
loop_
_entity_poly.entity_id
_entity_poly.type
_entity_poly.pdbx_seq_one_letter_code
_entity_poly.pdbx_strand_id
1 'polypeptide(L)'
;TDEEKQKEVLLNWVTEDTPPAFFVHAVDDDVSPYTESTLYADALRNHGVDAELHLFARGGHGFGRGRNSDGTSQWIDLAVNWIKRLDRQRPD
;
A
#
# COMPACT_ATOMS: atom_id res chain seq x y z
N THR A 1 -10.58 16.54 -17.92
CA THR A 1 -9.53 17.40 -18.52
C THR A 1 -8.18 16.93 -18.02
N ASP A 2 -7.07 17.37 -18.61
CA ASP A 2 -5.74 16.99 -18.10
C ASP A 2 -5.50 17.54 -16.68
N GLU A 3 -6.12 18.66 -16.34
CA GLU A 3 -6.14 19.20 -14.97
C GLU A 3 -6.87 18.31 -13.96
N GLU A 4 -8.00 17.70 -14.35
CA GLU A 4 -8.71 16.73 -13.50
C GLU A 4 -7.84 15.50 -13.24
N LYS A 5 -7.18 14.98 -14.28
CA LYS A 5 -6.26 13.85 -14.14
C LYS A 5 -5.10 14.16 -13.19
N GLN A 6 -4.52 15.37 -13.28
CA GLN A 6 -3.44 15.79 -12.38
C GLN A 6 -3.89 15.90 -10.91
N LYS A 7 -5.15 16.24 -10.65
CA LYS A 7 -5.73 16.24 -9.29
C LYS A 7 -5.95 14.83 -8.77
N GLU A 8 -6.22 13.88 -9.64
CA GLU A 8 -6.47 12.47 -9.29
C GLU A 8 -5.18 11.67 -9.06
N VAL A 9 -4.01 12.19 -9.44
CA VAL A 9 -2.72 11.58 -9.12
C VAL A 9 -2.39 11.79 -7.65
N LEU A 10 -2.65 10.78 -6.83
CA LEU A 10 -2.40 10.79 -5.38
C LEU A 10 -0.94 11.17 -5.02
N LEU A 11 0.02 10.85 -5.89
CA LEU A 11 1.44 11.16 -5.69
C LEU A 11 1.68 12.67 -5.50
N ASN A 12 0.88 13.53 -6.12
CA ASN A 12 1.03 14.98 -6.05
C ASN A 12 0.62 15.58 -4.69
N TRP A 13 -0.01 14.78 -3.82
CA TRP A 13 -0.60 15.22 -2.55
C TRP A 13 0.09 14.63 -1.32
N VAL A 14 1.16 13.86 -1.52
CA VAL A 14 1.93 13.31 -0.40
C VAL A 14 2.71 14.43 0.27
N THR A 15 2.59 14.49 1.60
CA THR A 15 3.29 15.43 2.48
C THR A 15 3.80 14.69 3.73
N GLU A 16 4.62 15.34 4.55
CA GLU A 16 5.06 14.82 5.86
C GLU A 16 3.91 14.58 6.85
N ASP A 17 2.77 15.24 6.66
CA ASP A 17 1.54 15.06 7.47
C ASP A 17 0.68 13.88 7.00
N THR A 18 1.05 13.22 5.89
CA THR A 18 0.30 12.05 5.40
C THR A 18 0.45 10.91 6.41
N PRO A 19 -0.64 10.22 6.79
CA PRO A 19 -0.55 9.16 7.77
C PRO A 19 0.28 7.97 7.25
N PRO A 20 0.93 7.21 8.15
CA PRO A 20 1.57 5.95 7.80
C PRO A 20 0.62 5.00 7.09
N ALA A 21 1.11 4.29 6.08
CA ALA A 21 0.26 3.46 5.22
C ALA A 21 0.80 2.04 5.03
N PHE A 22 -0.13 1.09 4.93
CA PHE A 22 0.13 -0.30 4.60
C PHE A 22 -0.49 -0.64 3.25
N PHE A 23 0.32 -1.14 2.34
CA PHE A 23 -0.09 -1.53 1.00
C PHE A 23 0.00 -3.04 0.84
N VAL A 24 -1.02 -3.60 0.19
CA VAL A 24 -1.00 -4.97 -0.29
C VAL A 24 -1.46 -4.99 -1.74
N HIS A 25 -0.72 -5.66 -2.60
CA HIS A 25 -1.03 -5.73 -4.03
C HIS A 25 -0.64 -7.09 -4.63
N ALA A 26 -1.39 -7.54 -5.63
CA ALA A 26 -0.99 -8.66 -6.48
C ALA A 26 -0.30 -8.14 -7.75
N VAL A 27 0.88 -8.66 -8.07
CA VAL A 27 1.65 -8.24 -9.26
C VAL A 27 0.91 -8.58 -10.56
N ASP A 28 0.04 -9.60 -10.53
CA ASP A 28 -0.80 -10.00 -11.66
C ASP A 28 -2.21 -9.40 -11.63
N ASP A 29 -2.43 -8.30 -10.92
CA ASP A 29 -3.62 -7.45 -11.06
C ASP A 29 -3.60 -6.76 -12.44
N ASP A 30 -4.58 -7.08 -13.27
CA ASP A 30 -4.75 -6.56 -14.63
C ASP A 30 -5.70 -5.35 -14.71
N VAL A 31 -6.30 -4.95 -13.58
CA VAL A 31 -7.21 -3.80 -13.45
C VAL A 31 -6.46 -2.60 -12.87
N SER A 32 -5.60 -2.83 -11.87
CA SER A 32 -4.79 -1.80 -11.24
C SER A 32 -3.32 -2.23 -11.22
N PRO A 33 -2.41 -1.52 -11.91
CA PRO A 33 -0.99 -1.88 -11.89
C PRO A 33 -0.39 -1.76 -10.49
N TYR A 34 0.34 -2.79 -10.04
CA TYR A 34 1.03 -2.77 -8.75
C TYR A 34 2.00 -1.58 -8.58
N THR A 35 2.49 -1.03 -9.70
CA THR A 35 3.38 0.14 -9.73
C THR A 35 2.76 1.35 -9.05
N GLU A 36 1.44 1.50 -9.06
CA GLU A 36 0.76 2.59 -8.35
C GLU A 36 1.00 2.51 -6.84
N SER A 37 0.91 1.31 -6.24
CA SER A 37 1.23 1.11 -4.83
C SER A 37 2.72 1.29 -4.54
N THR A 38 3.60 0.83 -5.44
CA THR A 38 5.05 1.03 -5.30
C THR A 38 5.43 2.51 -5.31
N LEU A 39 4.95 3.28 -6.29
CA LEU A 39 5.24 4.70 -6.43
C LEU A 39 4.72 5.49 -5.22
N TYR A 40 3.53 5.16 -4.73
CA TYR A 40 2.95 5.87 -3.58
C TYR A 40 3.67 5.54 -2.27
N ALA A 41 4.07 4.28 -2.06
CA ALA A 41 4.92 3.91 -0.92
C ALA A 41 6.28 4.61 -0.95
N ASP A 42 6.91 4.73 -2.13
CA ASP A 42 8.17 5.45 -2.29
C ASP A 42 7.99 6.97 -2.04
N ALA A 43 6.90 7.56 -2.52
CA ALA A 43 6.58 8.97 -2.27
C ALA A 43 6.41 9.28 -0.77
N LEU A 44 5.75 8.39 -0.01
CA LEU A 44 5.62 8.51 1.44
C LEU A 44 6.98 8.47 2.13
N ARG A 45 7.82 7.48 1.79
CA ARG A 45 9.16 7.34 2.36
C ARG A 45 10.05 8.55 2.07
N ASN A 46 9.95 9.12 0.87
CA ASN A 46 10.67 10.34 0.50
C ASN A 46 10.26 11.57 1.33
N HIS A 47 9.05 11.57 1.90
CA HIS A 47 8.57 12.60 2.83
C HIS A 47 8.73 12.21 4.31
N GLY A 48 9.49 11.15 4.61
CA GLY A 48 9.71 10.68 5.98
C GLY A 48 8.49 10.00 6.62
N VAL A 49 7.46 9.68 5.84
CA VAL A 49 6.26 8.96 6.31
C VAL A 49 6.51 7.46 6.23
N ASP A 50 6.20 6.75 7.31
CA ASP A 50 6.36 5.29 7.37
C ASP A 50 5.40 4.58 6.41
N ALA A 51 5.93 3.62 5.65
CA ALA A 51 5.16 2.88 4.66
C ALA A 51 5.67 1.44 4.52
N GLU A 52 4.73 0.49 4.57
CA GLU A 52 4.98 -0.93 4.37
C GLU A 52 4.23 -1.43 3.14
N LEU A 53 4.92 -2.15 2.25
CA LEU A 53 4.36 -2.66 0.99
C LEU A 53 4.62 -4.16 0.87
N HIS A 54 3.55 -4.93 0.67
CA HIS A 54 3.59 -6.36 0.38
C HIS A 54 3.09 -6.62 -1.04
N LEU A 55 3.98 -7.15 -1.88
CA LEU A 55 3.66 -7.56 -3.25
C LEU A 55 3.61 -9.09 -3.33
N PHE A 56 2.43 -9.61 -3.67
CA PHE A 56 2.23 -11.03 -3.94
C PHE A 56 2.35 -11.27 -5.44
N ALA A 57 3.12 -12.27 -5.86
CA ALA A 57 3.29 -12.57 -7.29
C ALA A 57 1.97 -12.95 -8.00
N ARG A 58 1.02 -13.48 -7.23
CA ARG A 58 -0.28 -13.97 -7.69
C ARG A 58 -1.39 -13.52 -6.74
N GLY A 59 -2.55 -13.22 -7.28
CA GLY A 59 -3.77 -12.89 -6.53
C GLY A 59 -4.89 -12.36 -7.42
N GLY A 60 -4.53 -11.72 -8.54
CA GLY A 60 -5.45 -10.98 -9.38
C GLY A 60 -6.12 -9.80 -8.66
N HIS A 61 -6.96 -9.08 -9.39
CA HIS A 61 -7.71 -7.96 -8.82
C HIS A 61 -8.67 -8.43 -7.72
N GLY A 62 -8.70 -7.72 -6.58
CA GLY A 62 -9.71 -7.93 -5.55
C GLY A 62 -9.69 -9.31 -4.88
N PHE A 63 -8.52 -9.85 -4.53
CA PHE A 63 -8.40 -11.17 -3.86
C PHE A 63 -9.01 -11.26 -2.44
N GLY A 64 -9.59 -10.18 -1.92
CA GLY A 64 -10.34 -10.17 -0.66
C GLY A 64 -9.49 -10.61 0.53
N ARG A 65 -9.95 -11.61 1.30
CA ARG A 65 -9.19 -12.19 2.43
C ARG A 65 -7.95 -12.98 1.98
N GLY A 66 -7.75 -13.14 0.68
CA GLY A 66 -6.68 -13.94 0.10
C GLY A 66 -6.98 -15.44 0.13
N ARG A 67 -6.06 -16.21 -0.45
CA ARG A 67 -6.10 -17.67 -0.56
C ARG A 67 -4.78 -18.25 -0.07
N ASN A 68 -4.81 -19.48 0.43
CA ASN A 68 -3.59 -20.18 0.85
C ASN A 68 -2.76 -20.62 -0.37
N SER A 69 -3.41 -20.94 -1.49
CA SER A 69 -2.76 -21.48 -2.69
C SER A 69 -1.80 -20.51 -3.37
N ASP A 70 -2.02 -19.20 -3.22
CA ASP A 70 -1.18 -18.13 -3.77
C ASP A 70 -0.49 -17.29 -2.69
N GLY A 71 -0.59 -17.71 -1.42
CA GLY A 71 0.02 -17.04 -0.28
C GLY A 71 -0.63 -15.72 0.14
N THR A 72 -1.60 -15.19 -0.61
CA THR A 72 -2.23 -13.89 -0.31
C THR A 72 -2.94 -13.88 1.04
N SER A 73 -3.45 -15.02 1.52
CA SER A 73 -4.05 -15.18 2.85
C SER A 73 -3.22 -14.61 4.02
N GLN A 74 -1.89 -14.48 3.85
CA GLN A 74 -0.99 -13.93 4.86
C GLN A 74 -1.16 -12.42 5.11
N TRP A 75 -1.77 -11.68 4.17
CA TRP A 75 -1.74 -10.22 4.21
C TRP A 75 -2.44 -9.63 5.44
N ILE A 76 -3.50 -10.29 5.95
CA ILE A 76 -4.24 -9.83 7.13
C ILE A 76 -3.34 -9.88 8.37
N ASP A 77 -2.62 -10.98 8.57
CA ASP A 77 -1.71 -11.12 9.72
C ASP A 77 -0.53 -10.15 9.61
N LEU A 78 -0.03 -9.91 8.39
CA LEU A 78 0.99 -8.89 8.13
C LEU A 78 0.47 -7.49 8.50
N ALA A 79 -0.74 -7.13 8.09
CA ALA A 79 -1.37 -5.84 8.42
C ALA A 79 -1.60 -5.69 9.94
N VAL A 80 -2.09 -6.73 10.62
CA VAL A 80 -2.26 -6.73 12.08
C VAL A 80 -0.91 -6.52 12.78
N ASN A 81 0.14 -7.19 12.32
CA ASN A 81 1.48 -7.03 12.89
C ASN A 81 2.05 -5.63 12.61
N TRP A 82 1.79 -5.05 11.44
CA TRP A 82 2.17 -3.67 11.14
C TRP A 82 1.46 -2.68 12.06
N ILE A 83 0.14 -2.78 12.26
CA ILE A 83 -0.61 -1.92 13.20
C ILE A 83 -0.03 -2.01 14.61
N LYS A 84 0.30 -3.21 15.09
CA LYS A 84 0.93 -3.40 16.41
C LYS A 84 2.31 -2.77 16.51
N ARG A 85 3.11 -2.78 15.44
CA ARG A 85 4.42 -2.09 15.40
C ARG A 85 4.22 -0.57 15.43
N LEU A 86 3.26 -0.07 14.65
CA LEU A 86 2.96 1.36 14.56
C LEU A 86 2.47 1.93 15.89
N ASP A 87 1.60 1.21 16.60
CA ASP A 87 1.09 1.62 17.92
C ASP A 87 2.22 1.76 18.95
N ARG A 88 3.17 0.81 18.95
CA ARG A 88 4.35 0.85 19.83
C ARG A 88 5.33 1.98 19.54
N GLN A 89 5.26 2.59 18.37
CA GLN A 89 6.15 3.68 17.96
C GLN A 89 5.57 5.06 18.26
N ARG A 90 4.31 5.15 18.75
CA ARG A 90 3.71 6.43 19.10
C ARG A 90 4.38 7.00 20.37
N PRO A 91 4.84 8.26 20.35
CA PRO A 91 5.24 8.94 21.58
C PRO A 91 4.03 9.15 22.49
N ASP A 92 4.25 9.09 23.81
CA ASP A 92 3.25 9.34 24.86
C ASP A 92 2.64 10.76 24.81
#